data_AF-A0A2D5H6K5-F1
#
_entry.id   AF-A0A2D5H6K5-F1
#
_cell.length_a   1.000
_cell.length_b   1.000
_cell.length_c   1.000
_cell.angle_alpha   90.00
_cell.angle_beta   90.00
_cell.angle_gamma   90.00
#
_symmetry.space_group_name_H-M   'P 1'
#
loop_
_entity.id
_entity.type
_entity.pdbx_description
1 polymer ?
#
loop_
_entity_poly.entity_id
_entity_poly.type
_entity_poly.pdbx_seq_one_letter_code
_entity_poly.pdbx_strand_id
1 'polypeptide(L)' 'MQTALQVLDREYLEARCALVELAATLDRIDRAHDHEEGAGRLQDSRLELLSEAIALLQEESHLPNRSERMLLLFSDLD' A
#
# COMPACT_ATOMS: atom_id res chain seq x y z
N MET A 1 -5.99 28.58 1.41
CA MET A 1 -5.71 27.30 2.10
C MET A 1 -7.02 26.54 2.21
N GLN A 2 -7.01 25.23 1.95
CA GLN A 2 -8.17 24.36 2.15
C GLN A 2 -8.23 23.88 3.60
N THR A 3 -9.43 23.64 4.13
CA THR A 3 -9.61 22.96 5.42
C THR A 3 -9.38 21.46 5.27
N ALA A 4 -9.15 20.75 6.38
CA ALA A 4 -9.01 19.29 6.37
C ALA A 4 -10.24 18.59 5.76
N LEU A 5 -11.45 19.08 6.02
CA LEU A 5 -12.68 18.52 5.47
C LEU A 5 -12.79 18.76 3.96
N GLN A 6 -12.39 19.94 3.47
CA GLN A 6 -12.38 20.22 2.02
C GLN A 6 -11.39 19.34 1.26
N VAL A 7 -10.25 19.02 1.88
CA VAL A 7 -9.30 18.05 1.31
C VAL A 7 -9.93 16.66 1.32
N LEU A 8 -10.46 16.22 2.47
CA LEU A 8 -11.08 14.90 2.57
C LEU A 8 -12.20 14.71 1.54
N ASP A 9 -13.13 15.66 1.41
CA ASP A 9 -14.25 15.56 0.46
C ASP A 9 -13.77 15.43 -0.99
N ARG A 10 -12.66 16.09 -1.35
CA ARG A 10 -12.09 16.01 -2.70
C ARG A 10 -11.38 14.68 -2.93
N GLU A 11 -10.59 14.22 -1.98
CA GLU A 11 -9.68 13.07 -2.15
C GLU A 11 -10.33 11.72 -1.79
N TYR A 12 -11.43 11.71 -1.03
CA TYR A 12 -11.95 10.48 -0.41
C TYR A 12 -12.30 9.39 -1.41
N LEU A 13 -12.90 9.75 -2.55
CA LEU A 13 -13.27 8.77 -3.58
C LEU A 13 -12.03 8.11 -4.18
N GLU A 14 -11.02 8.91 -4.53
CA GLU A 14 -9.78 8.43 -5.15
C GLU A 14 -8.99 7.56 -4.17
N ALA A 15 -8.84 8.02 -2.92
CA ALA A 15 -8.18 7.26 -1.86
C ALA A 15 -8.87 5.91 -1.62
N ARG A 16 -10.21 5.87 -1.60
CA ARG A 16 -10.97 4.63 -1.45
C ARG A 16 -10.76 3.68 -2.63
N CYS A 17 -10.77 4.19 -3.86
CA CYS A 17 -10.52 3.37 -5.05
C CYS A 17 -9.13 2.74 -4.99
N ALA A 18 -8.10 3.52 -4.67
CA ALA A 18 -6.72 3.03 -4.55
C ALA A 18 -6.60 1.91 -3.49
N LEU A 19 -7.27 2.05 -2.34
CA LEU A 19 -7.29 1.00 -1.30
C LEU A 19 -7.96 -0.29 -1.79
N VAL A 20 -9.08 -0.19 -2.51
CA VAL A 20 -9.78 -1.36 -3.06
C VAL A 20 -8.95 -2.05 -4.14
N GLU A 21 -8.27 -1.28 -4.98
CA GLU A 21 -7.38 -1.82 -6.02
C GLU A 21 -6.17 -2.54 -5.43
N LEU A 22 -5.58 -2.00 -4.36
CA LEU A 22 -4.49 -2.66 -3.62
C LEU A 22 -4.98 -3.97 -3.01
N ALA A 23 -6.12 -3.97 -2.31
CA ALA A 23 -6.70 -5.18 -1.73
C ALA A 23 -6.99 -6.24 -2.80
N ALA A 24 -7.60 -5.87 -3.91
CA ALA A 24 -7.88 -6.79 -5.02
C ALA A 24 -6.59 -7.31 -5.67
N THR A 25 -5.49 -6.56 -5.64
CA THR A 25 -4.19 -7.01 -6.12
C THR A 25 -3.59 -8.06 -5.20
N LEU A 26 -3.63 -7.84 -3.88
CA LEU A 26 -3.18 -8.83 -2.89
C LEU A 26 -4.01 -10.12 -2.98
N ASP A 27 -5.34 -10.02 -3.10
CA ASP A 27 -6.22 -11.18 -3.32
C ASP A 27 -5.82 -12.02 -4.55
N ARG A 28 -5.41 -11.36 -5.65
CA ARG A 28 -4.97 -12.07 -6.87
C ARG A 28 -3.64 -12.77 -6.66
N ILE A 29 -2.73 -12.17 -5.90
CA ILE A 29 -1.43 -12.77 -5.57
C ILE A 29 -1.64 -14.02 -4.72
N ASP A 30 -2.43 -13.91 -3.65
CA ASP A 30 -2.74 -15.03 -2.76
C ASP A 30 -3.40 -16.18 -3.54
N ARG A 31 -4.41 -15.87 -4.36
CA ARG A 31 -5.05 -16.88 -5.21
C ARG A 31 -4.09 -17.52 -6.21
N ALA A 32 -3.19 -16.74 -6.83
CA ALA A 32 -2.23 -17.29 -7.77
C ALA A 32 -1.27 -18.25 -7.06
N HIS A 33 -0.80 -17.88 -5.87
CA HIS A 33 0.07 -18.71 -5.05
C HIS A 33 -0.61 -20.02 -4.60
N ASP A 34 -1.89 -19.97 -4.22
CA ASP A 34 -2.66 -21.17 -3.85
C ASP A 34 -2.77 -22.21 -4.98
N HIS A 35 -2.62 -21.78 -6.25
CA HIS A 35 -2.66 -22.68 -7.41
C HIS A 35 -1.27 -23.23 -7.80
N GLU A 36 -0.19 -22.80 -7.15
CA GLU A 36 1.16 -23.31 -7.40
C GLU A 36 1.37 -24.63 -6.64
N GLU A 37 1.33 -25.75 -7.37
CA GLU A 37 1.56 -27.08 -6.78
C GLU A 37 2.96 -27.17 -6.13
N GLY A 38 2.98 -27.52 -4.84
CA GLY A 38 4.23 -27.68 -4.08
C GLY A 38 4.87 -26.37 -3.63
N ALA A 39 4.19 -25.23 -3.79
CA ALA A 39 4.71 -23.96 -3.31
C ALA A 39 4.75 -23.93 -1.77
N GLY A 40 5.94 -23.65 -1.23
CA GLY A 40 6.10 -23.20 0.15
C GLY A 40 5.63 -21.75 0.29
N ARG A 41 5.89 -21.10 1.43
CA ARG A 41 5.54 -19.68 1.62
C ARG A 41 6.15 -18.81 0.51
N LEU A 42 5.34 -17.99 -0.15
CA LEU A 42 5.82 -16.97 -1.10
C LEU A 42 6.79 -16.02 -0.40
N GLN A 43 8.04 -15.99 -0.87
CA GLN A 43 9.11 -15.13 -0.37
C GLN A 43 9.52 -14.19 -1.51
N ASP A 44 9.04 -12.95 -1.46
CA ASP A 44 9.37 -11.91 -2.43
C ASP A 44 9.49 -10.58 -1.69
N SER A 45 10.64 -9.90 -1.85
CA SER A 45 10.91 -8.62 -1.18
C SER A 45 9.92 -7.53 -1.58
N ARG A 46 9.28 -7.62 -2.75
CA ARG A 46 8.25 -6.67 -3.17
C ARG A 46 6.98 -6.80 -2.34
N LEU A 47 6.64 -8.02 -1.90
CA LEU A 47 5.50 -8.23 -0.99
C LEU A 47 5.79 -7.74 0.43
N GLU A 48 7.04 -7.86 0.87
CA GLU A 48 7.51 -7.28 2.12
C GLU A 48 7.40 -5.75 2.07
N LEU A 49 7.87 -5.12 0.98
CA LEU A 49 7.78 -3.67 0.78
C LEU A 49 6.33 -3.17 0.69
N LEU A 50 5.42 -3.92 0.05
CA LEU A 50 3.99 -3.58 0.07
C LEU A 50 3.40 -3.63 1.49
N SER A 51 3.84 -4.59 2.30
CA SER A 51 3.42 -4.71 3.70
C SER A 51 3.94 -3.55 4.55
N GLU A 52 5.21 -3.15 4.34
CA GLU A 52 5.81 -1.98 4.99
C GLU A 52 5.13 -0.67 4.56
N ALA A 53 4.78 -0.53 3.28
CA ALA A 53 4.06 0.62 2.76
C ALA A 53 2.69 0.77 3.43
N ILE A 54 1.96 -0.34 3.63
CA ILE A 54 0.68 -0.34 4.34
C ILE A 54 0.88 0.07 5.81
N ALA A 55 1.92 -0.43 6.47
CA ALA A 55 2.25 -0.05 7.85
C ALA A 55 2.55 1.45 7.96
N LEU A 56 3.32 2.01 7.02
CA LEU A 56 3.63 3.44 6.94
C LEU A 56 2.37 4.30 6.82
N LEU A 57 1.37 3.86 6.04
CA LEU A 57 0.09 4.56 5.92
C LEU A 57 -0.76 4.53 7.21
N GLN A 58 -0.55 3.55 8.08
CA GLN A 58 -1.27 3.41 9.36
C GLN A 58 -0.64 4.22 10.51
N GLU A 59 0.58 4.75 10.32
CA GLU A 59 1.24 5.56 11.33
C GLU A 59 0.47 6.84 11.68
N GLU A 60 0.68 7.34 12.89
CA GLU A 60 -0.02 8.51 13.42
C GLU A 60 0.04 9.72 12.47
N SER A 61 -1.10 10.43 12.37
CA SER A 61 -1.33 11.40 11.29
C SER A 61 -0.40 12.62 11.29
N HIS A 62 0.40 12.80 12.35
CA HIS A 62 1.22 13.98 12.60
C HIS A 62 2.66 13.87 12.08
N LEU A 63 3.08 12.68 11.62
CA LEU A 63 4.41 12.53 11.02
C LEU A 63 4.44 13.25 9.65
N PRO A 64 5.37 14.19 9.45
CA PRO A 64 5.47 14.94 8.20
C PRO A 64 5.89 14.03 7.03
N ASN A 65 5.65 14.51 5.81
CA ASN A 65 6.19 13.96 4.56
C ASN A 65 5.89 12.47 4.28
N ARG A 66 4.66 12.01 4.57
CA ARG A 66 4.22 10.62 4.30
C ARG A 66 4.54 10.17 2.86
N SER A 67 4.37 11.05 1.88
CA SER A 67 4.67 10.76 0.47
C SER A 67 6.16 10.58 0.18
N GLU A 68 7.03 11.40 0.77
CA GLU A 68 8.50 11.26 0.63
C GLU A 68 8.98 9.94 1.22
N ARG A 69 8.48 9.59 2.41
CA ARG A 69 8.83 8.34 3.08
C ARG A 69 8.35 7.12 2.28
N MET A 70 7.17 7.21 1.66
CA MET A 70 6.69 6.19 0.74
C MET A 70 7.61 6.05 -0.47
N LEU A 71 8.09 7.16 -1.05
CA LEU A 71 9.03 7.12 -2.18
C LEU A 71 10.37 6.50 -1.80
N LEU A 72 10.91 6.87 -0.63
CA LEU A 72 12.17 6.31 -0.11
C LEU A 72 12.06 4.81 0.20
N LEU A 73 10.90 4.34 0.68
CA LEU A 73 10.69 2.90 0.88
C LEU A 73 10.88 2.10 -0.42
N PHE A 74 10.51 2.67 -1.55
CA PHE A 74 10.64 2.02 -2.86
C PHE A 74 11.91 2.40 -3.64
N SER A 75 12.82 3.22 -3.09
CA SER A 75 13.98 3.70 -3.83
C SER A 75 15.08 2.65 -4.05
N ASP A 76 15.08 1.62 -3.21
CA ASP A 76 16.16 0.62 -3.15
C ASP A 76 15.78 -0.70 -3.87
N LEU A 77 14.65 -0.69 -4.60
CA LEU A 77 14.25 -1.78 -5.48
C LEU A 77 15.05 -1.70 -6.79
N ASP A 78 16.13 -2.48 -6.87
CA ASP A 78 16.91 -2.73 -8.10
C ASP A 78 16.14 -3.57 -9.13
#